data_AF-A0A6L7HXZ9-F1
#
_entry.id   AF-A0A6L7HXZ9-F1
#
_cell.length_a   1.000
_cell.length_b   1.000
_cell.length_c   1.000
_cell.angle_alpha   90.00
_cell.angle_beta   90.00
_cell.angle_gamma   90.00
#
_symmetry.space_group_name_H-M   'P 1'
#
loop_
_entity.id
_entity.type
_entity.pdbx_description
1 polymer ?
#
loop_
_entity_poly.entity_id
_entity_poly.type
_entity_poly.pdbx_seq_one_letter_code
_entity_poly.pdbx_strand_id
1 'polypeptide(L)'
;MEAEKLEYGKAMRKFICLILLGVASFSCYANIERAELAMENGDYAAAFAIIEPLADGGDPDAISYLASFYDEGIVVDKDHAKAFNLYKQAAELGNVRAQFNLGLSYYAGLGTDINYELAFKWLLKTAEQGFVPAYDVVGTMYSKGLGVEKNIQEKIKWYQLAVEGGSGEVGYVLASMYYYGTDVPKDLPLAVTYFSKAANLNNPDAQYSMALLYANGEGVELNNQESMRLLNLAAEQQLVEAQYYLGEVYRVGQVVKKDPTVSCDWFQLAADQGHAEAQAKVAYCFFKGAGKPLNYEEAAHYFLLAAEQGHSTAQYLIGIMYGSGLGLPIDYVEAKKWLSLSAAKGNVKAKEKLASMR
;
A
#
# COMPACT_ATOMS: atom_id res chain seq x y z
N MET A 1 -32.85 5.94 30.95
CA MET A 1 -32.30 4.57 30.99
C MET A 1 -31.05 4.36 30.13
N GLU A 2 -30.68 5.25 29.20
CA GLU A 2 -29.40 5.17 28.48
C GLU A 2 -28.31 6.13 28.99
N ALA A 3 -28.64 7.10 29.84
CA ALA A 3 -27.63 7.97 30.47
C ALA A 3 -26.96 7.35 31.71
N GLU A 4 -27.56 6.31 32.31
CA GLU A 4 -27.10 5.70 33.58
C GLU A 4 -26.17 4.49 33.37
N LYS A 5 -26.10 3.93 32.15
CA LYS A 5 -25.16 2.84 31.82
C LYS A 5 -23.79 3.34 31.36
N LEU A 6 -23.65 4.64 31.05
CA LEU A 6 -22.39 5.24 30.64
C LEU A 6 -21.52 5.70 31.81
N GLU A 7 -22.10 5.89 33.01
CA GLU A 7 -21.35 6.24 34.23
C GLU A 7 -20.72 5.02 34.93
N TYR A 8 -21.35 3.84 34.84
CA TYR A 8 -20.81 2.62 35.47
C TYR A 8 -19.57 2.05 34.75
N GLY A 9 -19.42 2.29 33.44
CA GLY A 9 -18.25 1.86 32.66
C GLY A 9 -16.98 2.69 32.90
N LYS A 10 -17.12 3.97 33.27
CA LYS A 10 -15.99 4.85 33.63
C LYS A 10 -15.58 4.71 35.09
N ALA A 11 -16.46 4.24 35.97
CA ALA A 11 -16.17 4.01 37.39
C ALA A 11 -15.32 2.75 37.64
N MET A 12 -15.44 1.70 36.82
CA MET A 12 -14.70 0.44 37.04
C MET A 12 -13.22 0.47 36.63
N ARG A 13 -12.81 1.36 35.71
CA ARG A 13 -11.37 1.55 35.38
C ARG A 13 -10.61 2.34 36.45
N LYS A 14 -11.29 3.06 37.34
CA LYS A 14 -10.67 3.81 38.44
C LYS A 14 -10.48 3.01 39.73
N PHE A 15 -11.02 1.79 39.84
CA PHE A 15 -11.04 1.05 41.11
C PHE A 15 -10.08 -0.15 41.24
N ILE A 16 -9.25 -0.42 40.22
CA ILE A 16 -8.22 -1.50 40.29
C ILE A 16 -6.80 -0.95 40.53
N CYS A 17 -6.64 0.36 40.72
CA CYS A 17 -5.31 1.00 40.80
C CYS A 17 -4.90 1.51 42.19
N LEU A 18 -5.51 1.03 43.29
CA LEU A 18 -5.20 1.61 44.60
C LEU A 18 -5.20 0.59 45.74
N ILE A 19 -4.15 -0.25 45.79
CA ILE A 19 -3.53 -0.64 47.07
C ILE A 19 -1.99 -0.70 46.89
N LEU A 20 -1.33 0.42 47.28
CA LEU A 20 0.02 0.51 47.87
C LEU A 20 1.31 0.52 47.01
N LEU A 21 1.36 1.21 45.86
CA LEU A 21 2.61 1.69 45.22
C LEU A 21 2.47 3.00 44.39
N GLY A 22 1.34 3.72 44.50
CA GLY A 22 0.82 4.58 43.42
C GLY A 22 0.84 6.10 43.60
N VAL A 23 2.02 6.74 43.64
CA VAL A 23 2.10 8.21 43.41
C VAL A 23 3.12 8.57 42.31
N ALA A 24 4.23 7.84 42.22
CA ALA A 24 5.21 8.07 41.14
C ALA A 24 4.68 7.58 39.78
N SER A 25 4.08 6.38 39.73
CA SER A 25 3.59 5.77 38.49
C SER A 25 2.46 6.55 37.81
N PHE A 26 1.63 7.26 38.56
CA PHE A 26 0.56 8.09 37.99
C PHE A 26 1.08 9.39 37.37
N SER A 27 2.20 9.92 37.88
CA SER A 27 2.83 11.14 37.36
C SER A 27 3.63 10.89 36.08
N CYS A 28 4.33 9.75 35.96
CA CYS A 28 5.06 9.38 34.75
C CYS A 28 4.11 9.07 33.59
N TYR A 29 3.04 8.30 33.84
CA TYR A 29 2.05 7.95 32.81
C TYR A 29 1.37 9.20 32.23
N ALA A 30 1.02 10.17 33.07
CA ALA A 30 0.43 11.44 32.64
C ALA A 30 1.40 12.36 31.89
N ASN A 31 2.71 12.08 31.92
CA ASN A 31 3.72 12.84 31.18
C ASN A 31 4.01 12.20 29.81
N ILE A 32 4.04 10.87 29.71
CA ILE A 32 4.18 10.18 28.42
C ILE A 32 3.00 10.50 27.48
N GLU A 33 1.75 10.45 27.98
CA GLU A 33 0.58 10.82 27.17
C GLU A 33 0.66 12.27 26.64
N ARG A 34 1.27 13.19 27.40
CA ARG A 34 1.49 14.57 26.93
C ARG A 34 2.55 14.65 25.85
N ALA A 35 3.63 13.87 25.97
CA ALA A 35 4.64 13.79 24.93
C ALA A 35 4.05 13.18 23.64
N GLU A 36 3.24 12.14 23.76
CA GLU A 36 2.49 11.54 22.64
C GLU A 36 1.59 12.56 21.96
N LEU A 37 0.78 13.29 22.72
CA LEU A 37 -0.07 14.35 22.18
C LEU A 37 0.74 15.46 21.51
N ALA A 38 1.91 15.82 22.05
CA ALA A 38 2.79 16.80 21.41
C ALA A 38 3.32 16.27 20.05
N MET A 39 3.72 15.00 19.98
CA MET A 39 4.13 14.35 18.72
C MET A 39 2.99 14.28 17.71
N GLU A 40 1.76 13.95 18.13
CA GLU A 40 0.57 13.94 17.27
C GLU A 40 0.27 15.32 16.67
N ASN A 41 0.56 16.39 17.41
CA ASN A 41 0.43 17.77 16.94
C ASN A 41 1.66 18.27 16.16
N GLY A 42 2.69 17.44 15.97
CA GLY A 42 3.95 17.78 15.28
C GLY A 42 4.92 18.63 16.11
N ASP A 43 4.66 18.86 17.40
CA ASP A 43 5.57 19.57 18.32
C ASP A 43 6.56 18.59 18.95
N TYR A 44 7.48 18.10 18.11
CA TYR A 44 8.51 17.15 18.54
C TYR A 44 9.49 17.75 19.55
N ALA A 45 9.71 19.07 19.54
CA ALA A 45 10.59 19.73 20.49
C ALA A 45 9.99 19.72 21.91
N ALA A 46 8.69 19.99 22.04
CA ALA A 46 8.00 19.88 23.32
C ALA A 46 7.95 18.42 23.80
N ALA A 47 7.70 17.46 22.89
CA ALA A 47 7.75 16.04 23.21
C ALA A 47 9.14 15.63 23.73
N PHE A 48 10.21 16.05 23.04
CA PHE A 48 11.60 15.80 23.44
C PHE A 48 11.91 16.34 24.84
N ALA A 49 11.50 17.58 25.14
CA ALA A 49 11.73 18.19 26.45
C ALA A 49 11.04 17.45 27.61
N ILE A 50 9.97 16.70 27.32
CA ILE A 50 9.30 15.82 28.31
C ILE A 50 9.97 14.45 28.37
N ILE A 51 10.33 13.88 27.22
CA ILE A 51 10.87 12.53 27.09
C ILE A 51 12.28 12.41 27.67
N GLU A 52 13.18 13.36 27.38
CA GLU A 52 14.60 13.25 27.76
C GLU A 52 14.80 13.09 29.28
N PRO A 53 14.21 13.92 30.17
CA PRO A 53 14.37 13.74 31.60
C PRO A 53 13.75 12.44 32.15
N LEU A 54 12.67 11.94 31.52
CA LEU A 54 12.05 10.68 31.91
C LEU A 54 12.92 9.49 31.50
N ALA A 55 13.54 9.57 30.33
CA ALA A 55 14.48 8.56 29.85
C ALA A 55 15.73 8.50 30.74
N ASP A 56 16.28 9.66 31.14
CA ASP A 56 17.37 9.76 32.12
C ASP A 56 16.97 9.17 33.48
N GLY A 57 15.69 9.29 33.85
CA GLY A 57 15.08 8.66 35.02
C GLY A 57 14.87 7.15 34.93
N GLY A 58 15.15 6.53 33.77
CA GLY A 58 15.02 5.09 33.56
C GLY A 58 13.63 4.61 33.13
N ASP A 59 12.73 5.51 32.74
CA ASP A 59 11.40 5.13 32.25
C ASP A 59 11.51 4.41 30.89
N PRO A 60 11.03 3.16 30.77
CA PRO A 60 11.28 2.34 29.59
C PRO A 60 10.52 2.82 28.34
N ASP A 61 9.37 3.50 28.52
CA ASP A 61 8.62 4.09 27.41
C ASP A 61 9.34 5.35 26.92
N ALA A 62 9.82 6.20 27.83
CA ALA A 62 10.62 7.38 27.50
C ALA A 62 11.94 7.01 26.81
N ILE A 63 12.67 5.98 27.31
CA ILE A 63 13.89 5.50 26.65
C ILE A 63 13.58 5.03 25.22
N SER A 64 12.46 4.33 25.02
CA SER A 64 12.01 3.87 23.70
C SER A 64 11.73 5.04 22.75
N TYR A 65 11.07 6.10 23.22
CA TYR A 65 10.83 7.31 22.42
C TYR A 65 12.11 8.12 22.16
N LEU A 66 13.00 8.23 23.14
CA LEU A 66 14.29 8.87 22.94
C LEU A 66 15.11 8.13 21.88
N ALA A 67 15.06 6.79 21.88
CA ALA A 67 15.68 5.97 20.84
C ALA A 67 15.12 6.29 19.45
N SER A 68 13.80 6.43 19.29
CA SER A 68 13.19 6.79 17.99
C SER A 68 13.60 8.18 17.52
N PHE A 69 13.80 9.14 18.42
CA PHE A 69 14.31 10.47 18.04
C PHE A 69 15.72 10.40 17.45
N TYR A 70 16.62 9.61 18.04
CA TYR A 70 17.94 9.38 17.45
C TYR A 70 17.89 8.54 16.15
N ASP A 71 16.97 7.58 16.05
CA ASP A 71 16.85 6.72 14.87
C ASP A 71 16.36 7.48 13.63
N GLU A 72 15.38 8.36 13.82
CA GLU A 72 14.76 9.16 12.77
C GLU A 72 15.45 10.52 12.55
N GLY A 73 16.27 10.98 13.51
CA GLY A 73 16.88 12.31 13.47
C GLY A 73 15.87 13.42 13.78
N ILE A 74 14.91 13.15 14.66
CA ILE A 74 13.88 14.11 15.09
C ILE A 74 14.45 14.92 16.25
N VAL A 75 14.57 16.24 16.08
CA VAL A 75 15.08 17.21 17.09
C VAL A 75 16.57 17.04 17.45
N VAL A 76 17.14 15.86 17.23
CA VAL A 76 18.56 15.52 17.43
C VAL A 76 19.19 15.01 16.14
N ASP A 77 20.52 15.05 16.05
CA ASP A 77 21.23 14.42 14.95
C ASP A 77 20.98 12.91 14.93
N LYS A 78 20.73 12.39 13.73
CA LYS A 78 20.47 10.97 13.51
C LYS A 78 21.68 10.13 13.93
N ASP A 79 21.45 9.20 14.84
CA ASP A 79 22.47 8.30 15.39
C ASP A 79 21.88 6.91 15.68
N HIS A 80 22.01 6.02 14.70
CA HIS A 80 21.53 4.64 14.82
C HIS A 80 22.24 3.84 15.92
N ALA A 81 23.51 4.12 16.21
CA ALA A 81 24.24 3.38 17.25
C ALA A 81 23.73 3.76 18.65
N LYS A 82 23.43 5.04 18.86
CA LYS A 82 22.80 5.50 20.09
C LYS A 82 21.36 4.99 20.21
N ALA A 83 20.57 5.08 19.14
CA ALA A 83 19.22 4.53 19.09
C ALA A 83 19.21 3.03 19.42
N PHE A 84 20.10 2.24 18.82
CA PHE A 84 20.24 0.81 19.08
C PHE A 84 20.48 0.51 20.56
N ASN A 85 21.40 1.24 21.20
CA ASN A 85 21.71 1.03 22.63
C ASN A 85 20.52 1.39 23.53
N LEU A 86 19.80 2.48 23.22
CA LEU A 86 18.60 2.88 23.95
C LEU A 86 17.44 1.88 23.75
N TYR A 87 17.19 1.43 22.52
CA TYR A 87 16.22 0.36 22.25
C TYR A 87 16.58 -0.92 23.00
N LYS A 88 17.86 -1.30 23.03
CA LYS A 88 18.32 -2.45 23.81
C LYS A 88 18.01 -2.30 25.29
N GLN A 89 18.32 -1.14 25.87
CA GLN A 89 18.02 -0.84 27.28
C GLN A 89 16.51 -0.91 27.56
N ALA A 90 15.67 -0.23 26.78
CA ALA A 90 14.22 -0.25 26.95
C ALA A 90 13.63 -1.66 26.75
N ALA A 91 14.15 -2.42 25.78
CA ALA A 91 13.73 -3.79 25.51
C ALA A 91 14.03 -4.74 26.69
N GLU A 92 15.20 -4.59 27.31
CA GLU A 92 15.61 -5.31 28.53
C GLU A 92 14.73 -4.95 29.74
N LEU A 93 14.23 -3.71 29.79
CA LEU A 93 13.25 -3.26 30.79
C LEU A 93 11.80 -3.69 30.48
N GLY A 94 11.57 -4.36 29.35
CA GLY A 94 10.27 -4.93 29.01
C GLY A 94 9.40 -4.09 28.08
N ASN A 95 9.87 -2.95 27.56
CA ASN A 95 9.11 -2.15 26.59
C ASN A 95 8.96 -2.92 25.27
N VAL A 96 7.72 -3.24 24.91
CA VAL A 96 7.39 -4.09 23.75
C VAL A 96 7.77 -3.41 22.43
N ARG A 97 7.57 -2.10 22.31
CA ARG A 97 7.93 -1.33 21.10
C ARG A 97 9.45 -1.33 20.88
N ALA A 98 10.23 -1.21 21.94
CA ALA A 98 11.69 -1.30 21.91
C ALA A 98 12.16 -2.71 21.59
N GLN A 99 11.49 -3.76 22.08
CA GLN A 99 11.79 -5.15 21.68
C GLN A 99 11.59 -5.35 20.17
N PHE A 100 10.52 -4.80 19.61
CA PHE A 100 10.28 -4.80 18.16
C PHE A 100 11.38 -4.04 17.41
N ASN A 101 11.67 -2.80 17.81
CA ASN A 101 12.67 -1.94 17.13
C ASN A 101 14.10 -2.48 17.28
N LEU A 102 14.43 -3.11 18.40
CA LEU A 102 15.70 -3.82 18.56
C LEU A 102 15.79 -5.02 17.60
N GLY A 103 14.69 -5.76 17.45
CA GLY A 103 14.58 -6.82 16.46
C GLY A 103 14.79 -6.33 15.03
N LEU A 104 14.16 -5.21 14.67
CA LEU A 104 14.35 -4.55 13.37
C LEU A 104 15.78 -4.01 13.18
N SER A 105 16.41 -3.50 14.24
CA SER A 105 17.79 -3.02 14.20
C SER A 105 18.75 -4.15 13.85
N TYR A 106 18.60 -5.33 14.45
CA TYR A 106 19.36 -6.52 14.06
C TYR A 106 19.00 -7.03 12.66
N TYR A 107 17.74 -6.90 12.23
CA TYR A 107 17.29 -7.35 10.91
C TYR A 107 17.94 -6.53 9.78
N ALA A 108 18.00 -5.20 9.94
CA ALA A 108 18.50 -4.27 8.94
C ALA A 108 19.97 -3.84 9.15
N GLY A 109 20.57 -4.17 10.30
CA GLY A 109 21.92 -3.70 10.65
C GLY A 109 21.97 -2.21 11.00
N LEU A 110 20.93 -1.71 11.69
CA LEU A 110 20.87 -0.31 12.11
C LEU A 110 21.56 -0.15 13.47
N GLY A 111 22.69 0.55 13.49
CA GLY A 111 23.47 0.76 14.71
C GLY A 111 24.17 -0.49 15.25
N THR A 112 24.11 -1.59 14.51
CA THR A 112 24.68 -2.91 14.82
C THR A 112 24.92 -3.70 13.53
N ASP A 113 25.63 -4.82 13.60
CA ASP A 113 25.76 -5.73 12.47
C ASP A 113 24.44 -6.50 12.23
N ILE A 114 24.16 -6.86 10.97
CA ILE A 114 23.01 -7.71 10.64
C ILE A 114 23.13 -9.05 11.38
N ASN A 115 22.10 -9.40 12.14
CA ASN A 115 22.02 -10.67 12.85
C ASN A 115 20.58 -11.20 12.84
N TYR A 116 20.27 -12.04 11.84
CA TYR A 116 18.91 -12.55 11.68
C TYR A 116 18.45 -13.46 12.83
N GLU A 117 19.35 -14.20 13.49
CA GLU A 117 18.98 -15.06 14.62
C GLU A 117 18.51 -14.22 15.84
N LEU A 118 19.25 -13.15 16.16
CA LEU A 118 18.84 -12.22 17.22
C LEU A 118 17.61 -11.42 16.81
N ALA A 119 17.52 -10.98 15.56
CA ALA A 119 16.33 -10.33 15.03
C ALA A 119 15.09 -11.23 15.21
N PHE A 120 15.18 -12.48 14.78
CA PHE A 120 14.09 -13.44 14.88
C PHE A 120 13.67 -13.65 16.32
N LYS A 121 14.63 -13.85 17.23
CA LYS A 121 14.35 -14.05 18.66
C LYS A 121 13.60 -12.86 19.28
N TRP A 122 14.00 -11.63 19.00
CA TRP A 122 13.33 -10.44 19.55
C TRP A 122 11.96 -10.20 18.91
N LEU A 123 11.85 -10.34 17.58
CA LEU A 123 10.60 -10.16 16.86
C LEU A 123 9.57 -11.23 17.24
N LEU A 124 9.98 -12.50 17.37
CA LEU A 124 9.12 -13.59 17.82
C LEU A 124 8.62 -13.33 19.24
N LYS A 125 9.50 -12.96 20.17
CA LYS A 125 9.10 -12.60 21.55
C LYS A 125 8.05 -11.48 21.54
N THR A 126 8.25 -10.47 20.69
CA THR A 126 7.34 -9.33 20.58
C THR A 126 5.98 -9.75 19.99
N ALA A 127 5.99 -10.62 18.98
CA ALA A 127 4.79 -11.21 18.41
C ALA A 127 4.02 -12.06 19.44
N GLU A 128 4.70 -12.91 20.20
CA GLU A 128 4.09 -13.73 21.26
C GLU A 128 3.43 -12.90 22.38
N GLN A 129 3.85 -11.64 22.55
CA GLN A 129 3.22 -10.67 23.46
C GLN A 129 2.00 -9.95 22.87
N GLY A 130 1.61 -10.26 21.63
CA GLY A 130 0.45 -9.66 20.98
C GLY A 130 0.74 -8.39 20.18
N PHE A 131 2.02 -8.04 19.94
CA PHE A 131 2.35 -6.84 19.18
C PHE A 131 2.14 -7.09 17.67
N VAL A 132 0.98 -6.69 17.17
CA VAL A 132 0.52 -6.93 15.79
C VAL A 132 1.56 -6.60 14.71
N PRO A 133 2.30 -5.47 14.76
CA PRO A 133 3.31 -5.17 13.75
C PRO A 133 4.41 -6.23 13.61
N ALA A 134 4.67 -7.04 14.64
CA ALA A 134 5.64 -8.12 14.59
C ALA A 134 5.17 -9.33 13.77
N TYR A 135 3.87 -9.53 13.62
CA TYR A 135 3.31 -10.72 12.96
C TYR A 135 3.76 -10.86 11.49
N ASP A 136 3.71 -9.78 10.72
CA ASP A 136 4.17 -9.80 9.33
C ASP A 136 5.67 -10.10 9.23
N VAL A 137 6.47 -9.43 10.05
CA VAL A 137 7.93 -9.58 10.01
C VAL A 137 8.34 -11.02 10.37
N VAL A 138 7.75 -11.58 11.42
CA VAL A 138 8.00 -12.98 11.81
C VAL A 138 7.57 -13.95 10.71
N GLY A 139 6.38 -13.75 10.11
CA GLY A 139 5.92 -14.57 8.99
C GLY A 139 6.86 -14.49 7.77
N THR A 140 7.37 -13.29 7.48
CA THR A 140 8.35 -13.05 6.40
C THR A 140 9.68 -13.75 6.70
N MET A 141 10.15 -13.74 7.95
CA MET A 141 11.37 -14.44 8.36
C MET A 141 11.24 -15.96 8.19
N TYR A 142 10.10 -16.55 8.56
CA TYR A 142 9.79 -17.94 8.26
C TYR A 142 9.71 -18.23 6.75
N SER A 143 9.15 -17.32 5.96
CA SER A 143 9.05 -17.49 4.49
C SER A 143 10.43 -17.54 3.82
N LYS A 144 11.36 -16.71 4.30
CA LYS A 144 12.69 -16.52 3.70
C LYS A 144 13.78 -17.37 4.38
N GLY A 145 13.51 -17.97 5.53
CA GLY A 145 14.51 -18.70 6.31
C GLY A 145 15.55 -17.77 6.94
N LEU A 146 15.16 -16.57 7.37
CA LEU A 146 16.06 -15.58 7.96
C LEU A 146 16.13 -15.81 9.47
N GLY A 147 17.27 -16.30 9.98
CA GLY A 147 17.46 -16.53 11.43
C GLY A 147 16.62 -17.68 12.02
N VAL A 148 15.85 -18.37 11.17
CA VAL A 148 15.01 -19.52 11.48
C VAL A 148 14.92 -20.42 10.26
N GLU A 149 14.68 -21.72 10.44
CA GLU A 149 14.42 -22.62 9.33
C GLU A 149 13.17 -22.17 8.54
N LYS A 150 13.25 -22.24 7.21
CA LYS A 150 12.13 -21.86 6.34
C LYS A 150 10.91 -22.73 6.64
N ASN A 151 9.78 -22.10 6.97
CA ASN A 151 8.54 -22.81 7.28
C ASN A 151 7.30 -22.03 6.81
N ILE A 152 6.69 -22.50 5.71
CA ILE A 152 5.51 -21.87 5.13
C ILE A 152 4.27 -21.99 6.05
N GLN A 153 4.15 -23.06 6.83
CA GLN A 153 3.01 -23.23 7.74
C GLN A 153 3.07 -22.24 8.90
N GLU A 154 4.26 -21.99 9.45
CA GLU A 154 4.44 -20.94 10.46
C GLU A 154 4.20 -19.55 9.88
N LYS A 155 4.69 -19.26 8.66
CA LYS A 155 4.34 -18.02 7.95
C LYS A 155 2.82 -17.81 7.91
N ILE A 156 2.06 -18.82 7.49
CA ILE A 156 0.60 -18.72 7.37
C ILE A 156 -0.04 -18.44 8.73
N LYS A 157 0.39 -19.11 9.80
CA LYS A 157 -0.14 -18.86 11.16
C LYS A 157 0.07 -17.41 11.59
N TRP A 158 1.27 -16.87 11.42
CA TRP A 158 1.56 -15.49 11.76
C TRP A 158 0.81 -14.50 10.87
N TYR A 159 0.65 -14.80 9.58
CA TYR A 159 -0.14 -13.97 8.68
C TYR A 159 -1.64 -13.99 9.03
N GLN A 160 -2.18 -15.12 9.47
CA GLN A 160 -3.55 -15.21 9.98
C GLN A 160 -3.76 -14.31 11.19
N LEU A 161 -2.81 -14.34 12.15
CA LEU A 161 -2.82 -13.44 13.30
C LEU A 161 -2.69 -11.96 12.89
N ALA A 162 -1.88 -11.65 11.87
CA ALA A 162 -1.79 -10.29 11.32
C ALA A 162 -3.13 -9.79 10.78
N VAL A 163 -3.86 -10.63 10.04
CA VAL A 163 -5.20 -10.29 9.53
C VAL A 163 -6.19 -10.10 10.67
N GLU A 164 -6.16 -10.96 11.68
CA GLU A 164 -7.01 -10.84 12.88
C GLU A 164 -6.66 -9.59 13.70
N GLY A 165 -5.39 -9.18 13.68
CA GLY A 165 -4.89 -7.93 14.25
C GLY A 165 -5.18 -6.68 13.40
N GLY A 166 -5.85 -6.82 12.25
CA GLY A 166 -6.28 -5.71 11.40
C GLY A 166 -5.36 -5.36 10.22
N SER A 167 -4.38 -6.21 9.89
CA SER A 167 -3.51 -5.98 8.73
C SER A 167 -4.18 -6.41 7.41
N GLY A 168 -4.74 -5.42 6.69
CA GLY A 168 -5.31 -5.62 5.36
C GLY A 168 -4.27 -6.04 4.32
N GLU A 169 -3.06 -5.45 4.37
CA GLU A 169 -1.94 -5.78 3.49
C GLU A 169 -1.57 -7.25 3.56
N VAL A 170 -1.39 -7.78 4.78
CA VAL A 170 -1.06 -9.20 4.97
C VAL A 170 -2.22 -10.09 4.54
N GLY A 171 -3.47 -9.63 4.72
CA GLY A 171 -4.65 -10.34 4.24
C GLY A 171 -4.68 -10.47 2.71
N TYR A 172 -4.32 -9.39 1.99
CA TYR A 172 -4.20 -9.42 0.54
C TYR A 172 -3.09 -10.37 0.08
N VAL A 173 -1.93 -10.37 0.73
CA VAL A 173 -0.83 -11.30 0.44
C VAL A 173 -1.27 -12.74 0.67
N LEU A 174 -1.89 -13.04 1.82
CA LEU A 174 -2.36 -14.38 2.15
C LEU A 174 -3.44 -14.86 1.17
N ALA A 175 -4.36 -13.99 0.77
CA ALA A 175 -5.35 -14.28 -0.25
C ALA A 175 -4.72 -14.60 -1.61
N SER A 176 -3.74 -13.79 -2.02
CA SER A 176 -3.01 -13.97 -3.28
C SER A 176 -2.23 -15.28 -3.31
N MET A 177 -1.64 -15.69 -2.17
CA MET A 177 -0.97 -16.99 -2.05
C MET A 177 -1.94 -18.14 -2.39
N TYR A 178 -3.14 -18.14 -1.82
CA TYR A 178 -4.16 -19.16 -2.11
C TYR A 178 -4.77 -19.02 -3.50
N TYR A 179 -4.90 -17.80 -4.04
CA TYR A 179 -5.48 -17.57 -5.37
C TYR A 179 -4.57 -18.09 -6.50
N TYR A 180 -3.28 -17.76 -6.43
CA TYR A 180 -2.29 -18.17 -7.43
C TYR A 180 -1.64 -19.52 -7.14
N GLY A 181 -1.78 -20.05 -5.92
CA GLY A 181 -1.10 -21.26 -5.49
C GLY A 181 0.41 -21.05 -5.28
N THR A 182 0.79 -19.89 -4.74
CA THR A 182 2.20 -19.57 -4.43
C THR A 182 2.54 -20.06 -3.03
N ASP A 183 3.56 -20.92 -2.89
CA ASP A 183 3.95 -21.64 -1.67
C ASP A 183 2.91 -22.62 -1.08
N VAL A 184 1.63 -22.49 -1.46
CA VAL A 184 0.51 -23.35 -1.03
C VAL A 184 -0.29 -23.85 -2.23
N PRO A 185 -1.02 -24.98 -2.15
CA PRO A 185 -1.98 -25.36 -3.17
C PRO A 185 -3.02 -24.26 -3.40
N LYS A 186 -3.46 -24.09 -4.65
CA LYS A 186 -4.55 -23.16 -4.99
C LYS A 186 -5.81 -23.54 -4.21
N ASP A 187 -6.39 -22.56 -3.51
CA ASP A 187 -7.64 -22.69 -2.76
C ASP A 187 -8.46 -21.41 -2.95
N LEU A 188 -9.38 -21.46 -3.92
CA LEU A 188 -10.18 -20.31 -4.29
C LEU A 188 -11.15 -19.87 -3.16
N PRO A 189 -11.88 -20.77 -2.47
CA PRO A 189 -12.69 -20.38 -1.31
C PRO A 189 -11.90 -19.66 -0.22
N LEU A 190 -10.69 -20.13 0.08
CA LEU A 190 -9.84 -19.51 1.10
C LEU A 190 -9.27 -18.17 0.62
N ALA A 191 -8.90 -18.06 -0.65
CA ALA A 191 -8.52 -16.80 -1.28
C ALA A 191 -9.63 -15.75 -1.18
N VAL A 192 -10.87 -16.11 -1.56
CA VAL A 192 -12.06 -15.25 -1.43
C VAL A 192 -12.25 -14.79 0.01
N THR A 193 -12.06 -15.70 0.97
CA THR A 193 -12.20 -15.40 2.40
C THR A 193 -11.21 -14.32 2.84
N TYR A 194 -9.93 -14.46 2.48
CA TYR A 194 -8.91 -13.49 2.88
C TYR A 194 -8.96 -12.20 2.07
N PHE A 195 -9.30 -12.25 0.77
CA PHE A 195 -9.56 -11.04 -0.01
C PHE A 195 -10.73 -10.25 0.58
N SER A 196 -11.80 -10.91 0.99
CA SER A 196 -12.94 -10.26 1.65
C SER A 196 -12.54 -9.62 2.98
N LYS A 197 -11.75 -10.33 3.80
CA LYS A 197 -11.23 -9.77 5.07
C LYS A 197 -10.33 -8.55 4.82
N ALA A 198 -9.39 -8.64 3.89
CA ALA A 198 -8.48 -7.56 3.53
C ALA A 198 -9.23 -6.34 2.96
N ALA A 199 -10.24 -6.56 2.11
CA ALA A 199 -11.08 -5.50 1.57
C ALA A 199 -11.87 -4.77 2.66
N ASN A 200 -12.37 -5.50 3.66
CA ASN A 200 -13.03 -4.93 4.85
C ASN A 200 -12.06 -4.18 5.78
N LEU A 201 -10.77 -4.54 5.74
CA LEU A 201 -9.67 -3.80 6.37
C LEU A 201 -9.15 -2.65 5.47
N ASN A 202 -9.94 -2.24 4.49
CA ASN A 202 -9.70 -1.12 3.60
C ASN A 202 -8.48 -1.25 2.67
N ASN A 203 -7.94 -2.46 2.46
CA ASN A 203 -6.87 -2.65 1.48
C ASN A 203 -7.40 -2.49 0.03
N PRO A 204 -6.86 -1.56 -0.78
CA PRO A 204 -7.40 -1.26 -2.10
C PRO A 204 -7.19 -2.39 -3.11
N ASP A 205 -6.07 -3.10 -3.05
CA ASP A 205 -5.78 -4.23 -3.95
C ASP A 205 -6.75 -5.40 -3.73
N ALA A 206 -7.13 -5.66 -2.48
CA ALA A 206 -8.12 -6.65 -2.11
C ALA A 206 -9.53 -6.21 -2.51
N GLN A 207 -9.88 -4.93 -2.36
CA GLN A 207 -11.14 -4.38 -2.86
C GLN A 207 -11.25 -4.57 -4.38
N TYR A 208 -10.20 -4.21 -5.12
CA TYR A 208 -10.13 -4.43 -6.56
C TYR A 208 -10.21 -5.91 -6.94
N SER A 209 -9.45 -6.77 -6.26
CA SER A 209 -9.48 -8.22 -6.51
C SER A 209 -10.88 -8.80 -6.27
N MET A 210 -11.52 -8.48 -5.14
CA MET A 210 -12.90 -8.90 -4.88
C MET A 210 -13.88 -8.34 -5.92
N ALA A 211 -13.67 -7.11 -6.40
CA ALA A 211 -14.52 -6.55 -7.45
C ALA A 211 -14.46 -7.39 -8.74
N LEU A 212 -13.28 -7.85 -9.13
CA LEU A 212 -13.11 -8.73 -10.29
C LEU A 212 -13.73 -10.12 -10.05
N LEU A 213 -13.57 -10.69 -8.85
CA LEU A 213 -14.19 -11.98 -8.51
C LEU A 213 -15.72 -11.91 -8.60
N TYR A 214 -16.33 -10.83 -8.08
CA TYR A 214 -17.77 -10.59 -8.21
C TYR A 214 -18.21 -10.33 -9.65
N ALA A 215 -17.43 -9.61 -10.46
CA ALA A 215 -17.76 -9.36 -11.86
C ALA A 215 -17.77 -10.66 -12.68
N ASN A 216 -16.87 -11.58 -12.37
CA ASN A 216 -16.69 -12.83 -13.11
C ASN A 216 -17.46 -14.02 -12.50
N GLY A 217 -17.97 -13.90 -11.28
CA GLY A 217 -18.54 -15.03 -10.53
C GLY A 217 -17.50 -16.11 -10.18
N GLU A 218 -16.24 -15.72 -10.00
CA GLU A 218 -15.15 -16.65 -9.66
C GLU A 218 -15.08 -16.84 -8.15
N GLY A 219 -15.50 -18.01 -7.66
CA GLY A 219 -15.43 -18.34 -6.22
C GLY A 219 -16.49 -17.65 -5.34
N VAL A 220 -17.23 -16.70 -5.92
CA VAL A 220 -18.39 -16.01 -5.36
C VAL A 220 -19.51 -15.99 -6.39
N GLU A 221 -20.75 -15.81 -5.96
CA GLU A 221 -21.86 -15.56 -6.89
C GLU A 221 -21.61 -14.25 -7.65
N LEU A 222 -21.86 -14.27 -8.96
CA LEU A 222 -21.72 -13.08 -9.81
C LEU A 222 -22.60 -11.95 -9.25
N ASN A 223 -21.98 -10.83 -8.88
CA ASN A 223 -22.66 -9.69 -8.30
C ASN A 223 -22.06 -8.38 -8.79
N ASN A 224 -22.65 -7.86 -9.86
CA ASN A 224 -22.24 -6.61 -10.48
C ASN A 224 -22.35 -5.39 -9.54
N GLN A 225 -23.29 -5.39 -8.60
CA GLN A 225 -23.46 -4.28 -7.66
C GLN A 225 -22.32 -4.23 -6.65
N GLU A 226 -21.97 -5.37 -6.05
CA GLU A 226 -20.82 -5.45 -5.13
C GLU A 226 -19.50 -5.23 -5.85
N SER A 227 -19.38 -5.73 -7.09
CA SER A 227 -18.23 -5.43 -7.95
C SER A 227 -18.04 -3.93 -8.11
N MET A 228 -19.08 -3.20 -8.54
CA MET A 228 -19.02 -1.75 -8.70
C MET A 228 -18.73 -1.02 -7.39
N ARG A 229 -19.31 -1.47 -6.26
CA ARG A 229 -19.08 -0.84 -4.96
C ARG A 229 -17.61 -0.92 -4.55
N LEU A 230 -17.03 -2.12 -4.59
CA LEU A 230 -15.64 -2.35 -4.21
C LEU A 230 -14.65 -1.68 -5.16
N LEU A 231 -14.97 -1.70 -6.46
CA LEU A 231 -14.16 -1.05 -7.48
C LEU A 231 -14.10 0.48 -7.28
N ASN A 232 -15.23 1.12 -6.93
CA ASN A 232 -15.23 2.54 -6.59
C ASN A 232 -14.40 2.83 -5.32
N LEU A 233 -14.53 2.01 -4.27
CA LEU A 233 -13.71 2.16 -3.05
C LEU A 233 -12.21 2.08 -3.36
N ALA A 234 -11.78 1.12 -4.17
CA ALA A 234 -10.38 0.99 -4.55
C ALA A 234 -9.90 2.20 -5.38
N ALA A 235 -10.74 2.70 -6.30
CA ALA A 235 -10.43 3.85 -7.14
C ALA A 235 -10.37 5.18 -6.36
N GLU A 236 -11.21 5.36 -5.34
CA GLU A 236 -11.19 6.49 -4.40
C GLU A 236 -9.89 6.53 -3.59
N GLN A 237 -9.31 5.35 -3.33
CA GLN A 237 -7.97 5.19 -2.74
C GLN A 237 -6.83 5.33 -3.77
N GLN A 238 -7.14 5.87 -4.95
CA GLN A 238 -6.20 6.14 -6.05
C GLN A 238 -5.57 4.90 -6.69
N LEU A 239 -6.14 3.71 -6.48
CA LEU A 239 -5.63 2.51 -7.15
C LEU A 239 -5.82 2.62 -8.67
N VAL A 240 -4.70 2.76 -9.38
CA VAL A 240 -4.63 2.99 -10.83
C VAL A 240 -5.42 1.93 -11.61
N GLU A 241 -5.27 0.66 -11.25
CA GLU A 241 -5.95 -0.45 -11.93
C GLU A 241 -7.48 -0.40 -11.76
N ALA A 242 -7.96 0.05 -10.59
CA ALA A 242 -9.39 0.23 -10.34
C ALA A 242 -9.96 1.40 -11.16
N GLN A 243 -9.24 2.52 -11.23
CA GLN A 243 -9.61 3.67 -12.04
C GLN A 243 -9.66 3.31 -13.53
N TYR A 244 -8.64 2.63 -14.04
CA TYR A 244 -8.63 2.14 -15.43
C TYR A 244 -9.80 1.20 -15.71
N TYR A 245 -10.06 0.24 -14.81
CA TYR A 245 -11.14 -0.72 -14.99
C TYR A 245 -12.53 -0.06 -14.92
N LEU A 246 -12.75 0.94 -14.07
CA LEU A 246 -13.98 1.77 -14.09
C LEU A 246 -14.17 2.43 -15.45
N GLY A 247 -13.11 2.99 -16.02
CA GLY A 247 -13.12 3.54 -17.36
C GLY A 247 -13.63 2.53 -18.39
N GLU A 248 -13.15 1.28 -18.34
CA GLU A 248 -13.60 0.19 -19.22
C GLU A 248 -15.06 -0.21 -18.97
N VAL A 249 -15.50 -0.28 -17.71
CA VAL A 249 -16.90 -0.60 -17.36
C VAL A 249 -17.87 0.41 -17.98
N TYR A 250 -17.60 1.72 -17.84
CA TYR A 250 -18.41 2.76 -18.46
C TYR A 250 -18.28 2.81 -19.98
N ARG A 251 -17.12 2.42 -20.54
CA ARG A 251 -16.91 2.34 -22.00
C ARG A 251 -17.75 1.25 -22.65
N VAL A 252 -17.79 0.07 -22.02
CA VAL A 252 -18.50 -1.11 -22.50
C VAL A 252 -20.00 -0.97 -22.22
N GLY A 253 -20.37 -0.54 -21.02
CA GLY A 253 -21.75 -0.31 -20.62
C GLY A 253 -22.59 -1.58 -20.44
N GLN A 254 -21.96 -2.71 -20.06
CA GLN A 254 -22.67 -3.96 -19.77
C GLN A 254 -23.28 -3.97 -18.36
N VAL A 255 -22.55 -3.42 -17.38
CA VAL A 255 -22.96 -3.39 -15.96
C VAL A 255 -23.63 -2.07 -15.59
N VAL A 256 -23.17 -0.97 -16.19
CA VAL A 256 -23.72 0.37 -16.02
C VAL A 256 -24.15 0.92 -17.38
N LYS A 257 -24.99 1.95 -17.40
CA LYS A 257 -25.28 2.65 -18.66
C LYS A 257 -23.96 3.19 -19.23
N LYS A 258 -23.69 2.89 -20.50
CA LYS A 258 -22.54 3.43 -21.23
C LYS A 258 -22.50 4.95 -21.12
N ASP A 259 -21.36 5.47 -20.67
CA ASP A 259 -21.12 6.90 -20.53
C ASP A 259 -19.68 7.22 -20.98
N PRO A 260 -19.50 7.74 -22.21
CA PRO A 260 -18.18 8.08 -22.71
C PRO A 260 -17.47 9.16 -21.89
N THR A 261 -18.20 10.10 -21.30
CA THR A 261 -17.59 11.19 -20.52
C THR A 261 -17.00 10.63 -19.23
N VAL A 262 -17.82 9.90 -18.46
CA VAL A 262 -17.37 9.26 -17.21
C VAL A 262 -16.25 8.24 -17.48
N SER A 263 -16.35 7.49 -18.58
CA SER A 263 -15.29 6.57 -19.01
C SER A 263 -13.95 7.28 -19.21
N CYS A 264 -13.95 8.40 -19.95
CA CYS A 264 -12.74 9.18 -20.22
C CYS A 264 -12.20 9.87 -18.97
N ASP A 265 -13.06 10.30 -18.03
CA ASP A 265 -12.62 10.90 -16.77
C ASP A 265 -11.91 9.88 -15.87
N TRP A 266 -12.41 8.65 -15.79
CA TRP A 266 -11.72 7.57 -15.07
C TRP A 266 -10.40 7.18 -15.73
N PHE A 267 -10.37 7.08 -17.06
CA PHE A 267 -9.11 6.86 -17.77
C PHE A 267 -8.12 8.00 -17.53
N GLN A 268 -8.59 9.24 -17.42
CA GLN A 268 -7.74 10.40 -17.13
C GLN A 268 -7.05 10.26 -15.78
N LEU A 269 -7.79 9.92 -14.73
CA LEU A 269 -7.22 9.71 -13.39
C LEU A 269 -6.12 8.64 -13.39
N ALA A 270 -6.31 7.53 -14.10
CA ALA A 270 -5.27 6.49 -14.23
C ALA A 270 -4.09 6.96 -15.11
N ALA A 271 -4.37 7.71 -16.17
CA ALA A 271 -3.36 8.23 -17.11
C ALA A 271 -2.42 9.25 -16.45
N ASP A 272 -2.97 10.10 -15.58
CA ASP A 272 -2.23 11.12 -14.81
C ASP A 272 -1.23 10.48 -13.83
N GLN A 273 -1.50 9.24 -13.41
CA GLN A 273 -0.59 8.42 -12.61
C GLN A 273 0.40 7.61 -13.45
N GLY A 274 0.43 7.80 -14.78
CA GLY A 274 1.39 7.18 -15.68
C GLY A 274 0.93 5.90 -16.37
N HIS A 275 -0.32 5.44 -16.20
CA HIS A 275 -0.79 4.18 -16.76
C HIS A 275 -0.87 4.21 -18.31
N ALA A 276 0.03 3.49 -18.99
CA ALA A 276 0.21 3.57 -20.44
C ALA A 276 -1.04 3.24 -21.26
N GLU A 277 -1.79 2.20 -20.89
CA GLU A 277 -3.05 1.86 -21.57
C GLU A 277 -4.10 2.95 -21.34
N ALA A 278 -4.19 3.51 -20.13
CA ALA A 278 -5.14 4.58 -19.83
C ALA A 278 -4.81 5.85 -20.62
N GLN A 279 -3.53 6.23 -20.71
CA GLN A 279 -3.07 7.32 -21.57
C GLN A 279 -3.51 7.11 -23.03
N ALA A 280 -3.35 5.90 -23.57
CA ALA A 280 -3.84 5.60 -24.91
C ALA A 280 -5.37 5.73 -25.03
N LYS A 281 -6.14 5.34 -24.00
CA LYS A 281 -7.62 5.52 -23.98
C LYS A 281 -8.02 6.99 -23.94
N VAL A 282 -7.38 7.81 -23.09
CA VAL A 282 -7.60 9.26 -23.03
C VAL A 282 -7.28 9.91 -24.37
N ALA A 283 -6.15 9.55 -24.98
CA ALA A 283 -5.78 10.01 -26.30
C ALA A 283 -6.87 9.68 -27.33
N TYR A 284 -7.43 8.47 -27.28
CA TYR A 284 -8.56 8.08 -28.12
C TYR A 284 -9.83 8.89 -27.87
N CYS A 285 -10.13 9.26 -26.62
CA CYS A 285 -11.26 10.12 -26.29
C CYS A 285 -11.16 11.46 -27.03
N PHE A 286 -10.01 12.13 -26.94
CA PHE A 286 -9.74 13.37 -27.65
C PHE A 286 -9.65 13.20 -29.16
N PHE A 287 -9.02 12.12 -29.65
CA PHE A 287 -8.85 11.85 -31.08
C PHE A 287 -10.18 11.61 -31.81
N LYS A 288 -11.16 11.02 -31.11
CA LYS A 288 -12.50 10.73 -31.67
C LYS A 288 -13.54 11.79 -31.31
N GLY A 289 -13.25 12.69 -30.38
CA GLY A 289 -14.24 13.61 -29.84
C GLY A 289 -15.37 12.89 -29.09
N ALA A 290 -15.07 11.74 -28.45
CA ALA A 290 -16.03 10.93 -27.73
C ALA A 290 -15.72 10.99 -26.23
N GLY A 291 -16.65 11.51 -25.42
CA GLY A 291 -16.46 11.74 -23.99
C GLY A 291 -15.61 12.96 -23.65
N LYS A 292 -14.72 13.37 -24.56
CA LYS A 292 -14.00 14.66 -24.53
C LYS A 292 -14.21 15.38 -25.87
N PRO A 293 -14.17 16.73 -25.92
CA PRO A 293 -14.18 17.46 -27.18
C PRO A 293 -13.02 17.03 -28.09
N LEU A 294 -13.24 17.02 -29.40
CA LEU A 294 -12.21 16.68 -30.38
C LEU A 294 -11.00 17.61 -30.23
N ASN A 295 -9.83 17.06 -29.90
CA ASN A 295 -8.60 17.83 -29.78
C ASN A 295 -7.39 16.96 -30.18
N TYR A 296 -6.80 17.23 -31.34
CA TYR A 296 -5.67 16.44 -31.82
C TYR A 296 -4.36 16.72 -31.10
N GLU A 297 -4.18 17.91 -30.52
CA GLU A 297 -2.96 18.25 -29.76
C GLU A 297 -2.92 17.48 -28.44
N GLU A 298 -4.04 17.47 -27.71
CA GLU A 298 -4.19 16.66 -26.49
C GLU A 298 -4.10 15.16 -26.80
N ALA A 299 -4.73 14.72 -27.89
CA ALA A 299 -4.60 13.33 -28.33
C ALA A 299 -3.13 12.96 -28.62
N ALA A 300 -2.38 13.84 -29.30
CA ALA A 300 -0.97 13.63 -29.60
C ALA A 300 -0.14 13.53 -28.31
N HIS A 301 -0.40 14.43 -27.35
CA HIS A 301 0.27 14.45 -26.05
C HIS A 301 0.14 13.11 -25.33
N TYR A 302 -1.09 12.61 -25.11
CA TYR A 302 -1.29 11.34 -24.41
C TYR A 302 -0.81 10.13 -25.23
N PHE A 303 -0.94 10.15 -26.56
CA PHE A 303 -0.36 9.09 -27.38
C PHE A 303 1.17 9.06 -27.30
N LEU A 304 1.85 10.21 -27.21
CA LEU A 304 3.30 10.26 -26.99
C LEU A 304 3.68 9.62 -25.65
N LEU A 305 3.02 10.02 -24.55
CA LEU A 305 3.28 9.43 -23.23
C LEU A 305 3.14 7.90 -23.24
N ALA A 306 2.07 7.37 -23.83
CA ALA A 306 1.88 5.92 -23.96
C ALA A 306 2.92 5.28 -24.90
N ALA A 307 3.25 5.95 -26.00
CA ALA A 307 4.19 5.46 -27.01
C ALA A 307 5.63 5.35 -26.48
N GLU A 308 6.06 6.30 -25.64
CA GLU A 308 7.35 6.31 -24.95
C GLU A 308 7.48 5.13 -23.98
N GLN A 309 6.38 4.72 -23.35
CA GLN A 309 6.29 3.51 -22.53
C GLN A 309 6.21 2.21 -23.36
N GLY A 310 6.28 2.32 -24.69
CA GLY A 310 6.30 1.16 -25.58
C GLY A 310 4.92 0.65 -25.99
N HIS A 311 3.84 1.41 -25.78
CA HIS A 311 2.50 1.01 -26.17
C HIS A 311 2.36 0.95 -27.71
N SER A 312 2.22 -0.26 -28.25
CA SER A 312 2.29 -0.51 -29.71
C SER A 312 1.26 0.28 -30.53
N THR A 313 0.00 0.35 -30.09
CA THR A 313 -1.04 1.12 -30.79
C THR A 313 -0.80 2.63 -30.74
N ALA A 314 -0.37 3.18 -29.61
CA ALA A 314 -0.02 4.58 -29.47
C ALA A 314 1.16 4.96 -30.38
N GLN A 315 2.20 4.13 -30.44
CA GLN A 315 3.33 4.29 -31.38
C GLN A 315 2.88 4.31 -32.84
N TYR A 316 1.92 3.45 -33.22
CA TYR A 316 1.35 3.49 -34.57
C TYR A 316 0.63 4.81 -34.83
N LEU A 317 -0.27 5.22 -33.92
CA LEU A 317 -1.10 6.42 -34.11
C LEU A 317 -0.28 7.69 -34.12
N ILE A 318 0.71 7.82 -33.24
CA ILE A 318 1.56 9.00 -33.23
C ILE A 318 2.39 9.09 -34.53
N GLY A 319 2.82 7.95 -35.06
CA GLY A 319 3.45 7.89 -36.37
C GLY A 319 2.53 8.37 -37.50
N ILE A 320 1.23 8.04 -37.43
CA ILE A 320 0.23 8.58 -38.37
C ILE A 320 0.02 10.08 -38.17
N MET A 321 -0.01 10.56 -36.92
CA MET A 321 -0.25 11.97 -36.60
C MET A 321 0.90 12.86 -37.08
N TYR A 322 2.15 12.49 -36.85
CA TYR A 322 3.33 13.16 -37.45
C TYR A 322 3.30 13.13 -38.98
N GLY A 323 2.90 12.02 -39.60
CA GLY A 323 2.86 11.91 -41.06
C GLY A 323 1.74 12.72 -41.73
N SER A 324 0.67 13.00 -40.98
CA SER A 324 -0.55 13.66 -41.49
C SER A 324 -0.71 15.10 -41.00
N GLY A 325 0.11 15.54 -40.05
CA GLY A 325 0.01 16.87 -39.42
C GLY A 325 -1.19 17.02 -38.50
N LEU A 326 -1.67 15.93 -37.88
CA LEU A 326 -2.84 15.96 -36.99
C LEU A 326 -2.39 16.28 -35.56
N GLY A 327 -2.59 17.52 -35.11
CA GLY A 327 -2.22 17.95 -33.75
C GLY A 327 -0.71 18.03 -33.50
N LEU A 328 0.09 17.80 -34.54
CA LEU A 328 1.55 17.87 -34.54
C LEU A 328 2.02 18.47 -35.85
N PRO A 329 3.18 19.15 -35.88
CA PRO A 329 3.85 19.48 -37.12
C PRO A 329 4.14 18.23 -37.94
N ILE A 330 4.09 18.36 -39.27
CA ILE A 330 4.46 17.26 -40.16
C ILE A 330 5.95 16.96 -39.98
N ASP A 331 6.26 15.72 -39.58
CA ASP A 331 7.63 15.23 -39.44
C ASP A 331 7.70 13.76 -39.91
N TYR A 332 8.22 13.55 -41.11
CA TYR A 332 8.32 12.21 -41.68
C TYR A 332 9.40 11.34 -41.02
N VAL A 333 10.40 11.95 -40.38
CA VAL A 333 11.46 11.23 -39.67
C VAL A 333 10.90 10.65 -38.39
N GLU A 334 10.22 11.46 -37.59
CA GLU A 334 9.53 10.99 -36.39
C GLU A 334 8.39 10.03 -36.75
N ALA A 335 7.61 10.31 -37.81
CA ALA A 335 6.57 9.39 -38.28
C ALA A 335 7.15 7.98 -38.57
N LYS A 336 8.24 7.90 -39.34
CA LYS A 336 8.88 6.64 -39.69
C LYS A 336 9.47 5.94 -38.47
N LYS A 337 10.08 6.68 -37.54
CA LYS A 337 10.64 6.16 -36.27
C LYS A 337 9.54 5.47 -35.45
N TRP A 338 8.45 6.16 -35.16
CA TRP A 338 7.35 5.62 -34.34
C TRP A 338 6.64 4.44 -35.01
N LEU A 339 6.39 4.51 -36.31
CA LEU A 339 5.84 3.39 -37.07
C LEU A 339 6.78 2.17 -37.03
N SER A 340 8.10 2.39 -37.10
CA SER A 340 9.10 1.30 -37.04
C SER A 340 9.11 0.61 -35.67
N LEU A 341 9.03 1.38 -34.59
CA LEU A 341 8.90 0.85 -33.23
C LEU A 341 7.62 0.01 -33.06
N SER A 342 6.49 0.52 -33.55
CA SER A 342 5.21 -0.21 -33.52
C SER A 342 5.24 -1.49 -34.37
N ALA A 343 5.83 -1.43 -35.56
CA ALA A 343 6.00 -2.56 -36.47
C ALA A 343 6.91 -3.65 -35.88
N ALA A 344 7.99 -3.26 -35.19
CA ALA A 344 8.88 -4.18 -34.49
C ALA A 344 8.14 -4.96 -33.38
N LYS A 345 7.13 -4.34 -32.74
CA LYS A 345 6.21 -4.98 -31.79
C LYS A 345 5.08 -5.77 -32.47
N GLY A 346 5.15 -6.00 -33.78
CA GLY A 346 4.20 -6.84 -34.51
C GLY A 346 2.96 -6.13 -35.02
N ASN A 347 2.83 -4.81 -34.89
CA ASN A 347 1.66 -4.08 -35.40
C ASN A 347 1.59 -4.16 -36.94
N VAL A 348 0.58 -4.86 -37.45
CA VAL A 348 0.40 -5.09 -38.90
C VAL A 348 0.13 -3.79 -39.65
N LYS A 349 -0.72 -2.91 -39.11
CA LYS A 349 -1.05 -1.62 -39.74
C LYS A 349 0.19 -0.73 -39.85
N ALA A 350 1.07 -0.77 -38.85
CA ALA A 350 2.34 -0.03 -38.90
C ALA A 350 3.27 -0.57 -40.00
N LYS A 351 3.37 -1.90 -40.16
CA LYS A 351 4.16 -2.54 -41.22
C LYS A 351 3.66 -2.15 -42.61
N GLU A 352 2.34 -2.21 -42.83
CA GLU A 352 1.69 -1.82 -44.08
C GLU A 352 1.93 -0.33 -44.40
N LYS A 353 1.79 0.54 -43.39
CA LYS A 353 2.04 1.97 -43.56
C LYS A 353 3.50 2.24 -43.93
N LEU A 354 4.47 1.61 -43.26
CA LEU A 354 5.89 1.77 -43.61
C LEU A 354 6.22 1.28 -45.03
N ALA A 355 5.58 0.21 -45.48
CA ALA A 355 5.78 -0.31 -46.83
C ALA A 355 5.30 0.68 -47.91
N SER A 356 4.24 1.44 -47.62
CA SER A 356 3.70 2.49 -48.51
C SER A 356 4.41 3.84 -48.43
N MET A 357 5.33 4.03 -47.47
CA MET A 357 6.16 5.24 -47.34
C MET A 357 7.50 5.15 -48.08
N ARG A 358 7.73 4.07 -48.84
CA ARG A 358 8.97 3.82 -49.56
C ARG A 358 9.07 4.57 -50.87
#